data_AF-A0A9D1E295-F1
#
_entry.id   AF-A0A9D1E295-F1
#
_cell.length_a   1.000
_cell.length_b   1.000
_cell.length_c   1.000
_cell.angle_alpha   90.00
_cell.angle_beta   90.00
_cell.angle_gamma   90.00
#
_symmetry.space_group_name_H-M   'P 1'
#
loop_
_entity.id
_entity.type
_entity.pdbx_description
1 polymer ?
#
loop_
_entity_poly.entity_id
_entity_poly.type
_entity_poly.pdbx_seq_one_letter_code
_entity_poly.pdbx_strand_id
1 'polypeptide(L)'
;MNQDYDSIRPYSDQETSIALKRVADAPELSAISTFLFGPGEGREEALRALIRSIDTIDGFQAKVMAGVIRSILKKTSTSLEVKGLEHVEDGRKHVLMSNHRDIILDPAIMQLILFDHKVSTTEIAVGDNLIANSLIEDIFRSNRMIKVVRGGNPREKYMASVLLSSYMRDNISSGRCSVWIAQRSGRSKDGCDATSQGVLKMLDMSGAGDFIKDFLEISVLPFAISYQLEPCDFLKARELYITRRGQYVKKPGEDTHSILTGVTQDKGGIAFHFCPALTEEDVASCAAQGKNDRFKALAALLDDRICSNYRLWDTNYIALDITEGGTANAAQYTPEARAAFTERMEKGLSAIVEKDPDMDKDELREIFLSIYANPVRSVRAHQAGDRGSSCPA
;
A
#
# COMPACT_ATOMS: atom_id res chain seq x y z
N MET A 1 9.64 30.39 4.37
CA MET A 1 10.52 29.86 5.44
C MET A 1 11.20 28.63 4.86
N ASN A 2 12.52 28.53 4.83
CA ASN A 2 13.18 27.26 4.54
C ASN A 2 12.84 26.32 5.71
N GLN A 3 11.85 25.46 5.52
CA GLN A 3 11.54 24.42 6.49
C GLN A 3 12.63 23.35 6.41
N ASP A 4 13.13 22.93 7.57
CA ASP A 4 14.08 21.84 7.66
C ASP A 4 13.34 20.50 7.58
N TYR A 5 13.58 19.76 6.49
CA TYR A 5 12.97 18.47 6.21
C TYR A 5 13.87 17.27 6.58
N ASP A 6 15.07 17.49 7.12
CA ASP A 6 16.08 16.44 7.36
C ASP A 6 15.55 15.27 8.19
N SER A 7 14.61 15.55 9.09
CA SER A 7 13.98 14.57 9.96
C SER A 7 13.07 13.57 9.23
N ILE A 8 12.55 13.91 8.04
CA ILE A 8 11.58 13.09 7.29
C ILE A 8 12.02 12.71 5.88
N ARG A 9 12.86 13.51 5.22
CA ARG A 9 13.24 13.31 3.81
C ARG A 9 14.07 12.03 3.59
N PRO A 10 14.07 11.48 2.37
CA PRO A 10 15.06 10.50 1.96
C PRO A 10 16.49 11.02 2.12
N TYR A 11 17.45 10.10 2.11
CA TYR A 11 18.85 10.47 2.02
C TYR A 11 19.16 11.18 0.70
N SER A 12 20.19 12.01 0.70
CA SER A 12 20.88 12.48 -0.49
C SER A 12 21.74 11.35 -1.07
N ASP A 13 22.28 11.51 -2.29
CA ASP A 13 23.21 10.54 -2.87
C ASP A 13 24.46 10.34 -2.00
N GLN A 14 24.98 11.41 -1.39
CA GLN A 14 26.12 11.33 -0.48
C GLN A 14 25.78 10.51 0.77
N GLU A 15 24.65 10.77 1.42
CA GLU A 15 24.19 9.99 2.57
C GLU A 15 23.91 8.53 2.17
N THR A 16 23.35 8.30 0.98
CA THR A 16 23.08 6.97 0.42
C THR A 16 24.35 6.17 0.18
N SER A 17 25.39 6.74 -0.43
CA SER A 17 26.69 6.05 -0.61
C SER A 17 27.27 5.56 0.72
N ILE A 18 27.14 6.35 1.79
CA ILE A 18 27.61 5.96 3.12
C ILE A 18 26.71 4.89 3.74
N ALA A 19 25.39 5.06 3.64
CA ALA A 19 24.40 4.12 4.16
C ALA A 19 24.51 2.74 3.49
N LEU A 20 24.66 2.68 2.17
CA LEU A 20 24.75 1.42 1.43
C LEU A 20 26.01 0.60 1.79
N LYS A 21 27.10 1.25 2.21
CA LYS A 21 28.26 0.53 2.76
C LYS A 21 27.91 -0.18 4.07
N ARG A 22 27.17 0.48 4.96
CA ARG A 22 26.67 -0.15 6.20
C ARG A 22 25.68 -1.26 5.89
N VAL A 23 24.76 -1.04 4.95
CA VAL A 23 23.82 -2.07 4.47
C VAL A 23 24.61 -3.28 3.99
N ALA A 24 25.61 -3.09 3.12
CA ALA A 24 26.43 -4.15 2.54
C ALA A 24 27.26 -4.94 3.55
N ASP A 25 27.46 -4.43 4.77
CA ASP A 25 28.20 -5.08 5.85
C ASP A 25 27.27 -5.79 6.85
N ALA A 26 25.96 -5.58 6.73
CA ALA A 26 24.98 -6.15 7.64
C ALA A 26 24.93 -7.70 7.56
N PRO A 27 24.87 -8.43 8.68
CA PRO A 27 24.77 -9.89 8.68
C PRO A 27 23.46 -10.39 8.05
N GLU A 28 22.38 -9.62 8.15
CA GLU A 28 21.04 -9.96 7.64
C GLU A 28 20.99 -10.14 6.11
N LEU A 29 21.95 -9.55 5.37
CA LEU A 29 22.05 -9.70 3.91
C LEU A 29 22.22 -11.15 3.46
N SER A 30 22.77 -12.03 4.30
CA SER A 30 22.94 -13.45 3.96
C SER A 30 21.58 -14.14 3.75
N ALA A 31 20.64 -13.91 4.66
CA ALA A 31 19.29 -14.44 4.56
C ALA A 31 18.53 -13.83 3.37
N ILE A 32 18.71 -12.53 3.14
CA ILE A 32 18.13 -11.82 1.99
C ILE A 32 18.66 -12.39 0.67
N SER A 33 19.97 -12.56 0.53
CA SER A 33 20.61 -13.14 -0.66
C SER A 33 20.09 -14.54 -0.94
N THR A 34 20.04 -15.39 0.09
CA THR A 34 19.52 -16.76 -0.04
C THR A 34 18.06 -16.77 -0.47
N PHE A 35 17.22 -15.91 0.11
CA PHE A 35 15.83 -15.79 -0.29
C PHE A 35 15.68 -15.34 -1.74
N LEU A 36 16.44 -14.35 -2.18
CA LEU A 36 16.32 -13.74 -3.50
C LEU A 36 16.88 -14.63 -4.62
N PHE A 37 18.06 -15.19 -4.40
CA PHE A 37 18.84 -15.87 -5.44
C PHE A 37 18.95 -17.38 -5.23
N GLY A 38 18.50 -17.91 -4.09
CA GLY A 38 18.72 -19.31 -3.68
C GLY A 38 20.13 -19.55 -3.16
N PRO A 39 20.40 -20.73 -2.58
CA PRO A 39 21.73 -21.08 -2.07
C PRO A 39 22.75 -21.16 -3.22
N GLY A 40 23.97 -20.67 -3.01
CA GLY A 40 25.05 -20.77 -3.98
C GLY A 40 26.28 -19.95 -3.57
N GLU A 41 27.47 -20.50 -3.83
CA GLU A 41 28.76 -19.85 -3.54
C GLU A 41 28.89 -18.52 -4.29
N GLY A 42 29.42 -17.50 -3.62
CA GLY A 42 29.73 -16.20 -4.22
C GLY A 42 28.55 -15.26 -4.46
N ARG A 43 27.30 -15.70 -4.25
CA ARG A 43 26.10 -14.87 -4.50
C ARG A 43 25.94 -13.77 -3.47
N GLU A 44 26.18 -14.08 -2.21
CA GLU A 44 26.16 -13.09 -1.14
C GLU A 44 27.27 -12.05 -1.35
N GLU A 45 28.49 -12.50 -1.63
CA GLU A 45 29.63 -11.62 -1.90
C GLU A 45 29.37 -10.72 -3.11
N ALA A 46 28.75 -11.26 -4.17
CA ALA A 46 28.35 -10.48 -5.33
C ALA A 46 27.30 -9.42 -5.00
N LEU A 47 26.28 -9.77 -4.19
CA LEU A 47 25.27 -8.81 -3.73
C LEU A 47 25.90 -7.69 -2.88
N ARG A 48 26.77 -8.06 -1.93
CA ARG A 48 27.50 -7.10 -1.09
C ARG A 48 28.37 -6.17 -1.94
N ALA A 49 29.13 -6.73 -2.88
CA ALA A 49 29.96 -5.96 -3.81
C ALA A 49 29.12 -5.00 -4.68
N LEU A 50 27.97 -5.47 -5.18
CA LEU A 50 27.04 -4.65 -5.93
C LEU A 50 26.54 -3.48 -5.09
N ILE A 51 26.04 -3.72 -3.87
CA ILE A 51 25.54 -2.67 -2.98
C ILE A 51 26.64 -1.65 -2.66
N ARG A 52 27.87 -2.08 -2.36
CA ARG A 52 29.00 -1.18 -2.09
C ARG A 52 29.40 -0.32 -3.28
N SER A 53 29.11 -0.75 -4.51
CA SER A 53 29.45 -0.04 -5.74
C SER A 53 28.46 1.08 -6.11
N ILE A 54 27.40 1.27 -5.31
CA ILE A 54 26.32 2.20 -5.60
C ILE A 54 26.48 3.46 -4.76
N ASP A 55 26.51 4.60 -5.44
CA ASP A 55 26.67 5.91 -4.81
C ASP A 55 25.43 6.81 -4.95
N THR A 56 24.35 6.32 -5.58
CA THR A 56 23.13 7.09 -5.81
C THR A 56 21.87 6.33 -5.45
N ILE A 57 20.82 7.06 -5.08
CA ILE A 57 19.49 6.52 -4.78
C ILE A 57 18.93 5.78 -6.01
N ASP A 58 19.03 6.39 -7.18
CA ASP A 58 18.54 5.81 -8.43
C ASP A 58 19.33 4.55 -8.80
N GLY A 59 20.63 4.54 -8.52
CA GLY A 59 21.47 3.35 -8.67
C GLY A 59 21.02 2.20 -7.78
N PHE A 60 20.63 2.49 -6.53
CA PHE A 60 20.12 1.47 -5.60
C PHE A 60 18.78 0.92 -6.05
N GLN A 61 17.86 1.81 -6.45
CA GLN A 61 16.56 1.42 -6.99
C GLN A 61 16.69 0.54 -8.24
N ALA A 62 17.50 0.97 -9.21
CA ALA A 62 17.63 0.29 -10.50
C ALA A 62 18.40 -1.03 -10.41
N LYS A 63 19.53 -1.05 -9.69
CA LYS A 63 20.44 -2.22 -9.70
C LYS A 63 20.11 -3.26 -8.65
N VAL A 64 19.49 -2.86 -7.54
CA VAL A 64 19.18 -3.78 -6.43
C VAL A 64 17.67 -3.96 -6.31
N MET A 65 16.93 -2.89 -5.99
CA MET A 65 15.52 -3.02 -5.63
C MET A 65 14.66 -3.56 -6.78
N ALA A 66 14.87 -3.12 -8.02
CA ALA A 66 14.14 -3.66 -9.17
C ALA A 66 14.36 -5.18 -9.32
N GLY A 67 15.59 -5.66 -9.15
CA GLY A 67 15.91 -7.09 -9.18
C GLY A 67 15.24 -7.87 -8.04
N VAL A 68 15.21 -7.28 -6.83
CA VAL A 68 14.53 -7.84 -5.66
C VAL A 68 13.04 -8.04 -5.94
N ILE A 69 12.36 -6.98 -6.38
CA ILE A 69 10.90 -7.01 -6.62
C ILE A 69 10.57 -7.95 -7.78
N ARG A 70 11.36 -7.97 -8.86
CA ARG A 70 11.19 -8.94 -9.95
C ARG A 70 11.33 -10.39 -9.46
N SER A 71 12.28 -10.68 -8.57
CA SER A 71 12.44 -12.03 -8.00
C SER A 71 11.24 -12.43 -7.15
N ILE A 72 10.72 -11.51 -6.34
CA ILE A 72 9.51 -11.73 -5.53
C ILE A 72 8.30 -12.00 -6.43
N LEU A 73 8.05 -11.16 -7.43
CA LEU A 73 6.95 -11.34 -8.37
C LEU A 73 7.03 -12.68 -9.10
N LYS A 74 8.22 -13.05 -9.61
CA LYS A 74 8.43 -14.35 -10.27
C LYS A 74 8.10 -15.55 -9.39
N LYS A 75 8.30 -15.44 -8.08
CA LYS A 75 8.07 -16.53 -7.11
C LYS A 75 6.65 -16.56 -6.54
N THR A 76 5.98 -15.42 -6.51
CA THR A 76 4.76 -15.24 -5.69
C THR A 76 3.58 -14.67 -6.45
N SER A 77 3.68 -14.45 -7.76
CA SER A 77 2.57 -13.97 -8.58
C SER A 77 2.48 -14.74 -9.88
N THR A 78 1.26 -14.85 -10.41
CA THR A 78 0.98 -15.49 -11.71
C THR A 78 0.87 -14.47 -12.84
N SER A 79 0.47 -13.24 -12.53
CA SER A 79 0.38 -12.13 -13.49
C SER A 79 0.49 -10.77 -12.81
N LEU A 80 0.89 -9.76 -13.59
CA LEU A 80 0.85 -8.34 -13.22
C LEU A 80 0.16 -7.57 -14.34
N GLU A 81 -1.04 -7.06 -14.08
CA GLU A 81 -1.82 -6.21 -14.98
C GLU A 81 -1.59 -4.74 -14.62
N VAL A 82 -1.33 -3.89 -15.62
CA VAL A 82 -1.15 -2.44 -15.44
C VAL A 82 -2.04 -1.71 -16.43
N LYS A 83 -2.85 -0.76 -15.94
CA LYS A 83 -3.76 0.08 -16.74
C LYS A 83 -3.65 1.55 -16.34
N GLY A 84 -3.94 2.44 -17.28
CA GLY A 84 -4.01 3.89 -17.06
C GLY A 84 -2.66 4.59 -16.85
N LEU A 85 -1.56 3.93 -17.23
CA LEU A 85 -0.21 4.45 -16.99
C LEU A 85 0.04 5.76 -17.76
N GLU A 86 -0.66 5.99 -18.87
CA GLU A 86 -0.65 7.24 -19.62
C GLU A 86 -0.95 8.47 -18.75
N HIS A 87 -1.63 8.31 -17.61
CA HIS A 87 -1.94 9.39 -16.68
C HIS A 87 -0.73 9.87 -15.84
N VAL A 88 0.37 9.12 -15.82
CA VAL A 88 1.61 9.48 -15.10
C VAL A 88 2.82 9.68 -16.03
N GLU A 89 2.64 9.58 -17.34
CA GLU A 89 3.71 9.68 -18.34
C GLU A 89 4.01 11.11 -18.82
N ASP A 90 3.14 12.08 -18.50
CA ASP A 90 3.25 13.47 -18.99
C ASP A 90 4.35 14.30 -18.29
N GLY A 91 5.06 13.70 -17.33
CA GLY A 91 6.16 14.31 -16.58
C GLY A 91 5.71 15.18 -15.39
N ARG A 92 4.41 15.48 -15.26
CA ARG A 92 3.87 16.20 -14.10
C ARG A 92 4.08 15.39 -12.83
N LYS A 93 4.24 16.10 -11.71
CA LYS A 93 4.37 15.47 -10.40
C LYS A 93 3.01 15.42 -9.74
N HIS A 94 2.75 14.32 -9.05
CA HIS A 94 1.48 14.05 -8.42
C HIS A 94 1.70 13.48 -7.02
N VAL A 95 0.71 13.68 -6.15
CA VAL A 95 0.50 12.78 -5.02
C VAL A 95 -0.28 11.57 -5.52
N LEU A 96 0.43 10.47 -5.75
CA LEU A 96 -0.16 9.18 -6.13
C LEU A 96 -0.80 8.57 -4.89
N MET A 97 -2.12 8.41 -4.92
CA MET A 97 -2.89 7.89 -3.79
C MET A 97 -3.56 6.57 -4.14
N SER A 98 -3.39 5.55 -3.29
CA SER A 98 -4.05 4.26 -3.51
C SER A 98 -4.68 3.68 -2.26
N ASN A 99 -5.52 2.67 -2.48
CA ASN A 99 -5.77 1.68 -1.45
C ASN A 99 -4.44 0.96 -1.07
N HIS A 100 -4.46 0.23 0.03
CA HIS A 100 -3.26 -0.37 0.57
C HIS A 100 -3.59 -1.77 1.09
N ARG A 101 -3.04 -2.81 0.47
CA ARG A 101 -3.31 -4.23 0.72
C ARG A 101 -2.09 -4.94 1.32
N ASP A 102 -0.87 -4.62 0.86
CA ASP A 102 0.40 -5.14 1.39
C ASP A 102 1.24 -4.04 2.03
N ILE A 103 1.92 -4.31 3.15
CA ILE A 103 2.69 -3.30 3.92
C ILE A 103 3.80 -2.66 3.09
N ILE A 104 4.54 -3.45 2.30
CA ILE A 104 5.73 -2.96 1.58
C ILE A 104 5.66 -3.20 0.07
N LEU A 105 4.94 -4.21 -0.39
CA LEU A 105 4.93 -4.57 -1.79
C LEU A 105 4.05 -3.67 -2.65
N ASP A 106 3.03 -3.03 -2.09
CA ASP A 106 2.23 -2.05 -2.82
C ASP A 106 3.08 -0.93 -3.43
N PRO A 107 3.82 -0.13 -2.62
CA PRO A 107 4.68 0.90 -3.19
C PRO A 107 5.87 0.29 -3.93
N ALA A 108 6.40 -0.87 -3.54
CA ALA A 108 7.56 -1.43 -4.20
C ALA A 108 7.26 -1.96 -5.62
N ILE A 109 6.10 -2.59 -5.83
CA ILE A 109 5.63 -3.02 -7.15
C ILE A 109 5.31 -1.80 -8.01
N MET A 110 4.66 -0.77 -7.44
CA MET A 110 4.44 0.50 -8.14
C MET A 110 5.77 1.11 -8.62
N GLN A 111 6.81 1.18 -7.78
CA GLN A 111 8.12 1.69 -8.20
C GLN A 111 8.71 0.89 -9.36
N LEU A 112 8.58 -0.44 -9.33
CA LEU A 112 9.04 -1.29 -10.44
C LEU A 112 8.24 -1.01 -11.72
N ILE A 113 6.92 -0.83 -11.64
CA ILE A 113 6.07 -0.48 -12.78
C ILE A 113 6.54 0.84 -13.40
N LEU A 114 6.72 1.89 -12.59
CA LEU A 114 7.17 3.19 -13.07
C LEU A 114 8.56 3.10 -13.72
N PHE A 115 9.49 2.41 -13.05
CA PHE A 115 10.85 2.19 -13.56
C PHE A 115 10.87 1.48 -14.91
N ASP A 116 10.10 0.39 -15.06
CA ASP A 116 10.03 -0.40 -16.29
C ASP A 116 9.47 0.39 -17.49
N HIS A 117 8.58 1.35 -17.20
CA HIS A 117 7.97 2.23 -18.20
C HIS A 117 8.69 3.58 -18.34
N LYS A 118 9.87 3.74 -17.73
CA LYS A 118 10.70 4.95 -17.79
C LYS A 118 10.00 6.20 -17.24
N VAL A 119 9.04 6.01 -16.33
CA VAL A 119 8.43 7.08 -15.54
C VAL A 119 9.29 7.27 -14.28
N SER A 120 9.46 8.52 -13.84
CA SER A 120 10.20 8.79 -12.60
C SER A 120 9.56 8.07 -11.41
N THR A 121 10.38 7.41 -10.60
CA THR A 121 9.95 6.81 -9.33
C THR A 121 9.47 7.88 -8.35
N THR A 122 8.65 7.48 -7.39
CA THR A 122 8.11 8.37 -6.36
C THR A 122 8.97 8.38 -5.10
N GLU A 123 8.77 9.38 -4.24
CA GLU A 123 9.07 9.22 -2.83
C GLU A 123 7.89 8.53 -2.11
N ILE A 124 8.16 7.64 -1.15
CA ILE A 124 7.15 6.74 -0.55
C ILE A 124 6.91 7.12 0.91
N ALA A 125 5.69 7.50 1.26
CA ALA A 125 5.33 7.77 2.66
C ALA A 125 5.27 6.46 3.48
N VAL A 126 6.16 6.33 4.48
CA VAL A 126 6.25 5.14 5.35
C VAL A 126 6.14 5.51 6.83
N GLY A 127 5.38 4.74 7.60
CA GLY A 127 5.25 4.96 9.05
C GLY A 127 6.55 4.71 9.80
N ASP A 128 6.88 5.59 10.76
CA ASP A 128 8.04 5.45 11.66
C ASP A 128 8.06 4.12 12.45
N ASN A 129 6.90 3.52 12.72
CA ASN A 129 6.78 2.22 13.36
C ASN A 129 7.45 1.07 12.58
N LEU A 130 7.70 1.24 11.28
CA LEU A 130 8.40 0.24 10.46
C LEU A 130 9.92 0.41 10.48
N ILE A 131 10.42 1.56 10.97
CA ILE A 131 11.86 1.85 11.08
C ILE A 131 12.37 1.30 12.42
N ALA A 132 12.52 -0.03 12.48
CA ALA A 132 12.79 -0.73 13.72
C ALA A 132 14.25 -0.63 14.20
N ASN A 133 15.20 -0.43 13.27
CA ASN A 133 16.63 -0.33 13.56
C ASN A 133 17.36 0.48 12.46
N SER A 134 18.64 0.77 12.68
CA SER A 134 19.46 1.58 11.77
C SER A 134 19.63 0.96 10.37
N LEU A 135 19.66 -0.38 10.25
CA LEU A 135 19.74 -1.05 8.95
C LEU A 135 18.47 -0.79 8.11
N ILE A 136 17.29 -0.91 8.74
CA ILE A 136 16.02 -0.63 8.08
C ILE A 136 15.90 0.86 7.73
N GLU A 137 16.35 1.74 8.63
CA GLU A 137 16.42 3.18 8.32
C GLU A 137 17.30 3.45 7.10
N ASP A 138 18.50 2.86 7.06
CA ASP A 138 19.44 3.00 5.95
C ASP A 138 18.83 2.53 4.63
N ILE A 139 18.17 1.37 4.62
CA ILE A 139 17.50 0.84 3.42
C ILE A 139 16.34 1.76 3.00
N PHE A 140 15.50 2.18 3.93
CA PHE A 140 14.29 2.97 3.63
C PHE A 140 14.68 4.35 3.10
N ARG A 141 15.58 5.06 3.79
CA ARG A 141 16.00 6.41 3.39
C ARG A 141 16.85 6.41 2.12
N SER A 142 17.62 5.35 1.87
CA SER A 142 18.34 5.16 0.58
C SER A 142 17.42 4.75 -0.57
N ASN A 143 16.13 4.47 -0.30
CA ASN A 143 15.15 4.00 -1.27
C ASN A 143 13.96 4.96 -1.42
N ARG A 144 14.22 6.27 -1.35
CA ARG A 144 13.21 7.35 -1.50
C ARG A 144 12.05 7.30 -0.49
N MET A 145 12.19 6.65 0.67
CA MET A 145 11.11 6.65 1.66
C MET A 145 11.13 7.90 2.53
N ILE A 146 9.95 8.50 2.72
CA ILE A 146 9.70 9.65 3.60
C ILE A 146 9.11 9.13 4.91
N LYS A 147 9.68 9.53 6.04
CA LYS A 147 9.20 9.12 7.36
C LYS A 147 7.93 9.88 7.75
N VAL A 148 6.86 9.14 8.03
CA VAL A 148 5.60 9.61 8.61
C VAL A 148 5.61 9.32 10.10
N VAL A 149 5.68 10.37 10.91
CA VAL A 149 5.67 10.26 12.38
C VAL A 149 4.26 9.94 12.87
N ARG A 150 4.09 8.82 13.57
CA ARG A 150 2.78 8.35 14.08
C ARG A 150 2.64 8.47 15.59
N GLY A 151 3.77 8.59 16.31
CA GLY A 151 3.82 8.78 17.75
C GLY A 151 3.58 10.23 18.20
N GLY A 152 3.71 10.45 19.51
CA GLY A 152 3.67 11.78 20.12
C GLY A 152 2.31 12.25 20.63
N ASN A 153 2.32 13.36 21.34
CA ASN A 153 1.11 14.04 21.82
C ASN A 153 0.36 14.73 20.66
N PRO A 154 -0.89 15.18 20.85
CA PRO A 154 -1.69 15.77 19.76
C PRO A 154 -1.02 16.95 19.04
N ARG A 155 -0.23 17.77 19.76
CA ARG A 155 0.49 18.91 19.18
C ARG A 155 1.64 18.42 18.30
N GLU A 156 2.41 17.43 18.76
CA GLU A 156 3.51 16.83 18.00
C GLU A 156 2.98 16.18 16.72
N LYS A 157 1.87 15.42 16.80
CA LYS A 157 1.22 14.83 15.64
C LYS A 157 0.76 15.89 14.63
N TYR A 158 0.17 16.98 15.13
CA TYR A 158 -0.26 18.08 14.27
C TYR A 158 0.94 18.74 13.56
N MET A 159 2.04 19.01 14.28
CA MET A 159 3.27 19.57 13.70
C MET A 159 3.92 18.62 12.68
N ALA A 160 3.96 17.32 12.96
CA ALA A 160 4.43 16.33 12.01
C ALA A 160 3.57 16.29 10.73
N SER A 161 2.25 16.40 10.86
CA SER A 161 1.33 16.49 9.71
C SER A 161 1.54 17.77 8.90
N VAL A 162 1.78 18.92 9.55
CA VAL A 162 2.14 20.17 8.84
C VAL A 162 3.44 19.99 8.06
N LEU A 163 4.48 19.44 8.70
CA LEU A 163 5.78 19.22 8.07
C LEU A 163 5.68 18.30 6.84
N LEU A 164 4.95 17.18 6.98
CA LEU A 164 4.73 16.24 5.88
C LEU A 164 3.93 16.90 4.74
N SER A 165 2.89 17.66 5.08
CA SER A 165 2.08 18.40 4.12
C SER A 165 2.91 19.39 3.31
N SER A 166 3.72 20.21 3.99
CA SER A 166 4.60 21.19 3.35
C SER A 166 5.65 20.52 2.46
N TYR A 167 6.28 19.44 2.93
CA TYR A 167 7.25 18.69 2.15
C TYR A 167 6.64 18.09 0.88
N MET A 168 5.46 17.47 0.98
CA MET A 168 4.76 16.91 -0.19
C MET A 168 4.35 18.02 -1.17
N ARG A 169 3.82 19.15 -0.68
CA ARG A 169 3.48 20.29 -1.54
C ARG A 169 4.70 20.83 -2.28
N ASP A 170 5.81 21.07 -1.57
CA ASP A 170 7.06 21.56 -2.16
C ASP A 170 7.58 20.59 -3.23
N ASN A 171 7.48 19.27 -3.01
CA ASN A 171 7.88 18.27 -3.99
C ASN A 171 7.11 18.35 -5.30
N ILE A 172 5.79 18.53 -5.20
CA ILE A 172 4.92 18.60 -6.37
C ILE A 172 5.08 19.95 -7.07
N SER A 173 4.95 21.06 -6.33
CA SER A 173 4.92 22.41 -6.90
C SER A 173 6.26 22.85 -7.50
N SER A 174 7.39 22.36 -6.96
CA SER A 174 8.71 22.58 -7.56
C SER A 174 9.04 21.67 -8.75
N GLY A 175 8.18 20.66 -9.02
CA GLY A 175 8.42 19.64 -10.05
C GLY A 175 9.50 18.62 -9.69
N ARG A 176 9.95 18.57 -8.42
CA ARG A 176 11.06 17.73 -7.96
C ARG A 176 10.75 16.25 -8.05
N CYS A 177 9.68 15.78 -7.42
CA CYS A 177 9.35 14.36 -7.36
C CYS A 177 7.88 14.13 -7.02
N SER A 178 7.28 13.09 -7.59
CA SER A 178 5.97 12.61 -7.18
C SER A 178 6.07 11.90 -5.83
N VAL A 179 4.98 11.84 -5.08
CA VAL A 179 4.93 11.15 -3.78
C VAL A 179 3.82 10.11 -3.77
N TRP A 180 4.09 8.92 -3.28
CA TRP A 180 3.06 7.91 -3.00
C TRP A 180 2.61 7.96 -1.54
N ILE A 181 1.29 7.89 -1.34
CA ILE A 181 0.67 7.78 -0.02
C ILE A 181 -0.57 6.87 -0.05
N ALA A 182 -0.79 6.08 1.00
CA ALA A 182 -2.03 5.32 1.14
C ALA A 182 -3.22 6.23 1.49
N GLN A 183 -4.40 5.92 0.96
CA GLN A 183 -5.65 6.67 1.20
C GLN A 183 -6.13 6.64 2.66
N ARG A 184 -5.58 5.72 3.46
CA ARG A 184 -5.79 5.63 4.91
C ARG A 184 -4.53 5.14 5.61
N SER A 185 -4.43 5.40 6.92
CA SER A 185 -3.31 4.91 7.73
C SER A 185 -3.37 3.38 7.85
N GLY A 186 -2.36 2.71 7.33
CA GLY A 186 -2.22 1.25 7.39
C GLY A 186 -2.96 0.52 6.25
N ARG A 187 -2.58 -0.74 6.05
CA ARG A 187 -3.21 -1.62 5.06
C ARG A 187 -4.63 -2.01 5.48
N SER A 188 -5.45 -2.30 4.49
CA SER A 188 -6.79 -2.84 4.63
C SER A 188 -6.77 -4.19 5.35
N LYS A 189 -7.67 -4.35 6.32
CA LYS A 189 -7.80 -5.56 7.14
C LYS A 189 -8.99 -6.40 6.71
N ASP A 190 -10.05 -5.73 6.31
CA ASP A 190 -11.40 -6.21 6.06
C ASP A 190 -11.78 -6.19 4.58
N GLY A 191 -10.89 -5.75 3.71
CA GLY A 191 -11.16 -5.64 2.28
C GLY A 191 -11.93 -4.38 1.87
N CYS A 192 -12.30 -3.52 2.82
CA CYS A 192 -13.01 -2.27 2.58
C CYS A 192 -12.01 -1.12 2.37
N ASP A 193 -12.00 -0.52 1.19
CA ASP A 193 -11.08 0.57 0.84
C ASP A 193 -11.80 1.93 0.91
N ALA A 194 -11.88 2.49 2.12
CA ALA A 194 -12.44 3.83 2.35
C ALA A 194 -11.34 4.86 2.64
N THR A 195 -11.40 6.01 1.97
CA THR A 195 -10.43 7.10 2.09
C THR A 195 -10.64 7.85 3.40
N SER A 196 -9.55 8.08 4.14
CA SER A 196 -9.60 8.84 5.38
C SER A 196 -9.63 10.34 5.10
N GLN A 197 -10.64 11.05 5.63
CA GLN A 197 -10.62 12.52 5.61
C GLN A 197 -9.36 13.09 6.28
N GLY A 198 -8.73 12.35 7.20
CA GLY A 198 -7.51 12.77 7.88
C GLY A 198 -6.33 12.96 6.92
N VAL A 199 -6.16 12.08 5.92
CA VAL A 199 -5.06 12.24 4.94
C VAL A 199 -5.33 13.43 4.02
N LEU A 200 -6.58 13.65 3.62
CA LEU A 200 -6.95 14.80 2.78
C LEU A 200 -6.79 16.12 3.52
N LYS A 201 -7.22 16.17 4.79
CA LYS A 201 -6.99 17.33 5.66
C LYS A 201 -5.50 17.60 5.82
N MET A 202 -4.68 16.56 5.97
CA MET A 202 -3.23 16.68 6.06
C MET A 202 -2.65 17.32 4.79
N LEU A 203 -3.04 16.86 3.59
CA LEU A 203 -2.59 17.47 2.33
C LEU A 203 -2.99 18.96 2.22
N ASP A 204 -4.16 19.35 2.71
CA ASP A 204 -4.64 20.74 2.71
C ASP A 204 -3.87 21.66 3.69
N MET A 205 -3.21 21.12 4.74
CA MET A 205 -2.65 21.92 5.86
C MET A 205 -1.61 22.95 5.46
N SER A 206 -0.82 22.68 4.42
CA SER A 206 0.25 23.56 3.92
C SER A 206 -0.23 24.56 2.86
N GLY A 207 -1.50 24.49 2.47
CA GLY A 207 -2.11 25.34 1.45
C GLY A 207 -2.33 26.78 1.90
N ALA A 208 -2.73 27.63 0.96
CA ALA A 208 -3.02 29.04 1.19
C ALA A 208 -4.45 29.28 1.72
N GLY A 209 -5.25 28.22 1.87
CA GLY A 209 -6.62 28.27 2.38
C GLY A 209 -7.69 28.31 1.28
N ASP A 210 -7.29 28.25 0.02
CA ASP A 210 -8.17 28.13 -1.15
C ASP A 210 -8.21 26.66 -1.58
N PHE A 211 -9.22 25.94 -1.10
CA PHE A 211 -9.34 24.48 -1.27
C PHE A 211 -9.18 24.01 -2.72
N ILE A 212 -9.69 24.77 -3.69
CA ILE A 212 -9.58 24.39 -5.10
C ILE A 212 -8.12 24.49 -5.54
N LYS A 213 -7.48 25.65 -5.31
CA LYS A 213 -6.06 25.84 -5.67
C LYS A 213 -5.15 24.89 -4.90
N ASP A 214 -5.43 24.67 -3.62
CA ASP A 214 -4.60 23.88 -2.73
C ASP A 214 -4.53 22.41 -3.21
N PHE A 215 -5.64 21.83 -3.68
CA PHE A 215 -5.68 20.47 -4.23
C PHE A 215 -5.24 20.38 -5.69
N LEU A 216 -5.42 21.44 -6.50
CA LEU A 216 -4.87 21.49 -7.86
C LEU A 216 -3.34 21.58 -7.85
N GLU A 217 -2.76 22.32 -6.90
CA GLU A 217 -1.30 22.43 -6.73
C GLU A 217 -0.68 21.09 -6.26
N ILE A 218 -1.32 20.41 -5.30
CA ILE A 218 -0.84 19.09 -4.83
C ILE A 218 -1.06 17.98 -5.87
N SER A 219 -2.03 18.15 -6.76
CA SER A 219 -2.34 17.23 -7.85
C SER A 219 -2.45 15.76 -7.42
N VAL A 220 -3.59 15.40 -6.81
CA VAL A 220 -3.84 14.02 -6.38
C VAL A 220 -4.21 13.15 -7.59
N LEU A 221 -3.49 12.04 -7.77
CA LEU A 221 -3.74 11.03 -8.78
C LEU A 221 -4.11 9.70 -8.10
N PRO A 222 -5.38 9.28 -8.12
CA PRO A 222 -5.79 8.03 -7.51
C PRO A 222 -5.41 6.82 -8.36
N PHE A 223 -5.15 5.69 -7.72
CA PHE A 223 -5.02 4.41 -8.41
C PHE A 223 -5.44 3.23 -7.51
N ALA A 224 -5.89 2.15 -8.14
CA ALA A 224 -6.33 0.94 -7.45
C ALA A 224 -5.26 -0.15 -7.50
N ILE A 225 -5.09 -0.86 -6.39
CA ILE A 225 -4.23 -2.04 -6.24
C ILE A 225 -5.11 -3.23 -5.88
N SER A 226 -5.01 -4.32 -6.63
CA SER A 226 -5.81 -5.53 -6.42
C SER A 226 -4.92 -6.77 -6.42
N TYR A 227 -5.24 -7.72 -5.53
CA TYR A 227 -4.55 -9.00 -5.44
C TYR A 227 -5.58 -10.13 -5.49
N GLN A 228 -5.32 -11.17 -6.28
CA GLN A 228 -6.19 -12.36 -6.35
C GLN A 228 -6.19 -13.11 -5.02
N LEU A 229 -5.03 -13.22 -4.38
CA LEU A 229 -4.90 -13.69 -3.01
C LEU A 229 -4.49 -12.50 -2.14
N GLU A 230 -5.39 -12.09 -1.24
CA GLU A 230 -5.15 -10.97 -0.34
C GLU A 230 -3.88 -11.20 0.51
N PRO A 231 -2.91 -10.26 0.46
CA PRO A 231 -1.69 -10.40 1.24
C PRO A 231 -1.96 -10.45 2.74
N CYS A 232 -1.36 -11.44 3.41
CA CYS A 232 -1.53 -11.69 4.85
C CYS A 232 -2.97 -11.96 5.30
N ASP A 233 -3.85 -12.43 4.40
CA ASP A 233 -5.25 -12.78 4.68
C ASP A 233 -5.50 -13.51 6.01
N PHE A 234 -4.76 -14.58 6.33
CA PHE A 234 -4.93 -15.32 7.59
C PHE A 234 -4.51 -14.51 8.82
N LEU A 235 -3.45 -13.68 8.70
CA LEU A 235 -3.04 -12.79 9.79
C LEU A 235 -4.10 -11.70 10.02
N LYS A 236 -4.70 -11.18 8.94
CA LYS A 236 -5.79 -10.21 8.99
C LYS A 236 -7.06 -10.82 9.61
N ALA A 237 -7.42 -12.05 9.22
CA ALA A 237 -8.57 -12.75 9.80
C ALA A 237 -8.41 -12.94 11.31
N ARG A 238 -7.22 -13.37 11.76
CA ARG A 238 -6.92 -13.49 13.20
C ARG A 238 -6.98 -12.15 13.93
N GLU A 239 -6.41 -11.09 13.35
CA GLU A 239 -6.43 -9.74 13.93
C GLU A 239 -7.87 -9.21 14.08
N LEU A 240 -8.71 -9.38 13.06
CA LEU A 240 -10.11 -8.99 13.08
C LEU A 240 -10.92 -9.81 14.10
N TYR A 241 -10.67 -11.12 14.22
CA TYR A 241 -11.31 -11.98 15.22
C TYR A 241 -11.05 -11.50 16.65
N ILE A 242 -9.81 -11.12 16.94
CA ILE A 242 -9.43 -10.55 18.25
C ILE A 242 -10.05 -9.16 18.43
N THR A 243 -10.06 -8.35 17.37
CA THR A 243 -10.60 -6.97 17.41
C THR A 243 -12.10 -6.94 17.72
N ARG A 244 -12.87 -7.94 17.25
CA ARG A 244 -14.30 -8.08 17.57
C ARG A 244 -14.58 -8.27 19.07
N ARG A 245 -13.59 -8.73 19.84
CA ARG A 245 -13.70 -9.03 21.28
C ARG A 245 -13.01 -8.00 22.18
N GLY A 246 -12.22 -7.09 21.61
CA GLY A 246 -11.47 -6.12 22.39
C GLY A 246 -10.44 -5.38 21.56
N GLN A 247 -9.60 -4.58 22.25
CA GLN A 247 -8.55 -3.84 21.57
C GLN A 247 -7.42 -4.78 21.14
N TYR A 248 -7.16 -4.85 19.84
CA TYR A 248 -5.97 -5.53 19.33
C TYR A 248 -4.71 -4.75 19.69
N VAL A 249 -3.77 -5.42 20.36
CA VAL A 249 -2.45 -4.87 20.68
C VAL A 249 -1.40 -5.70 19.95
N LYS A 250 -0.67 -5.06 19.04
CA LYS A 250 0.39 -5.72 18.28
C LYS A 250 1.47 -6.25 19.20
N LYS A 251 1.93 -7.47 18.93
CA LYS A 251 3.09 -8.05 19.62
C LYS A 251 4.41 -7.51 19.04
N PRO A 252 5.50 -7.46 19.82
CA PRO A 252 6.82 -7.16 19.29
C PRO A 252 7.19 -8.09 18.12
N GLY A 253 7.71 -7.52 17.03
CA GLY A 253 8.10 -8.26 15.82
C GLY A 253 6.95 -8.66 14.89
N GLU A 254 5.70 -8.34 15.21
CA GLU A 254 4.54 -8.71 14.39
C GLU A 254 4.51 -8.01 13.02
N ASP A 255 4.95 -6.75 12.95
CA ASP A 255 5.09 -6.03 11.67
C ASP A 255 6.15 -6.71 10.79
N THR A 256 7.28 -7.16 11.36
CA THR A 256 8.30 -7.95 10.65
C THR A 256 7.74 -9.27 10.13
N HIS A 257 6.97 -9.99 10.95
CA HIS A 257 6.33 -11.23 10.54
C HIS A 257 5.32 -11.01 9.40
N SER A 258 4.54 -9.92 9.47
CA SER A 258 3.61 -9.54 8.41
C SER A 258 4.32 -9.18 7.11
N ILE A 259 5.43 -8.45 7.18
CA ILE A 259 6.25 -8.11 6.02
C ILE A 259 6.81 -9.39 5.37
N LEU A 260 7.41 -10.27 6.15
CA LEU A 260 7.96 -11.53 5.64
C LEU A 260 6.86 -12.40 5.01
N THR A 261 5.69 -12.48 5.65
CA THR A 261 4.54 -13.21 5.12
C THR A 261 4.08 -12.62 3.78
N GLY A 262 3.91 -11.30 3.69
CA GLY A 262 3.52 -10.62 2.44
C GLY A 262 4.52 -10.84 1.31
N VAL A 263 5.83 -10.83 1.61
CA VAL A 263 6.89 -11.08 0.63
C VAL A 263 6.92 -12.52 0.11
N THR A 264 6.53 -13.50 0.94
CA THR A 264 6.70 -14.92 0.64
C THR A 264 5.42 -15.63 0.19
N GLN A 265 4.25 -15.11 0.57
CA GLN A 265 2.96 -15.69 0.26
C GLN A 265 2.63 -15.55 -1.23
N ASP A 266 1.99 -16.58 -1.80
CA ASP A 266 1.39 -16.52 -3.14
C ASP A 266 0.28 -15.46 -3.20
N LYS A 267 0.31 -14.66 -4.25
CA LYS A 267 -0.56 -13.51 -4.52
C LYS A 267 -1.53 -13.78 -5.67
N GLY A 268 -1.27 -14.83 -6.47
CA GLY A 268 -1.96 -15.03 -7.73
C GLY A 268 -1.76 -13.84 -8.68
N GLY A 269 -2.84 -13.41 -9.32
CA GLY A 269 -2.84 -12.20 -10.15
C GLY A 269 -2.76 -10.92 -9.33
N ILE A 270 -2.03 -9.94 -9.84
CA ILE A 270 -1.89 -8.59 -9.28
C ILE A 270 -2.32 -7.58 -10.34
N ALA A 271 -3.06 -6.54 -9.95
CA ALA A 271 -3.45 -5.47 -10.87
C ALA A 271 -3.23 -4.09 -10.27
N PHE A 272 -2.70 -3.17 -11.08
CA PHE A 272 -2.55 -1.75 -10.81
C PHE A 272 -3.34 -0.97 -11.86
N HIS A 273 -4.24 -0.09 -11.41
CA HIS A 273 -5.04 0.74 -12.31
C HIS A 273 -4.94 2.21 -11.92
N PHE A 274 -4.13 2.97 -12.65
CA PHE A 274 -3.97 4.40 -12.50
C PHE A 274 -5.17 5.14 -13.10
N CYS A 275 -5.70 6.12 -12.38
CA CYS A 275 -6.82 6.95 -12.82
C CYS A 275 -6.31 8.34 -13.20
N PRO A 276 -7.09 9.15 -13.94
CA PRO A 276 -6.77 10.56 -14.13
C PRO A 276 -6.60 11.28 -12.79
N ALA A 277 -5.69 12.26 -12.75
CA ALA A 277 -5.60 13.19 -11.64
C ALA A 277 -6.92 13.94 -11.40
N LEU A 278 -7.13 14.43 -10.19
CA LEU A 278 -8.28 15.28 -9.89
C LEU A 278 -8.23 16.55 -10.76
N THR A 279 -9.36 16.84 -11.39
CA THR A 279 -9.57 18.03 -12.21
C THR A 279 -10.09 19.20 -11.38
N GLU A 280 -10.13 20.40 -11.96
CA GLU A 280 -10.75 21.55 -11.31
C GLU A 280 -12.24 21.32 -11.05
N GLU A 281 -12.96 20.68 -11.97
CA GLU A 281 -14.38 20.35 -11.82
C GLU A 281 -14.62 19.40 -10.63
N ASP A 282 -13.79 18.36 -10.50
CA ASP A 282 -13.84 17.43 -9.38
C ASP A 282 -13.74 18.15 -8.04
N VAL A 283 -12.70 19.00 -7.90
CA VAL A 283 -12.42 19.70 -6.65
C VAL A 283 -13.46 20.79 -6.39
N ALA A 284 -13.92 21.51 -7.42
CA ALA A 284 -14.96 22.52 -7.31
C ALA A 284 -16.31 21.93 -6.86
N SER A 285 -16.68 20.74 -7.36
CA SER A 285 -17.90 20.04 -6.94
C SER A 285 -17.87 19.68 -5.45
N CYS A 286 -16.70 19.29 -4.94
CA CYS A 286 -16.47 19.01 -3.53
C CYS A 286 -16.44 20.31 -2.70
N ALA A 287 -15.81 21.37 -3.22
CA ALA A 287 -15.69 22.67 -2.57
C ALA A 287 -17.03 23.38 -2.38
N ALA A 288 -18.02 23.10 -3.23
CA ALA A 288 -19.38 23.62 -3.12
C ALA A 288 -20.13 23.10 -1.87
N GLN A 289 -19.62 22.03 -1.24
CA GLN A 289 -20.15 21.52 0.03
C GLN A 289 -19.71 22.39 1.22
N GLY A 290 -20.32 22.19 2.38
CA GLY A 290 -19.88 22.86 3.61
C GLY A 290 -18.42 22.56 3.96
N LYS A 291 -17.78 23.44 4.76
CA LYS A 291 -16.34 23.33 5.12
C LYS A 291 -15.93 21.95 5.67
N ASN A 292 -16.82 21.29 6.40
CA ASN A 292 -16.58 19.94 6.93
C ASN A 292 -16.90 18.83 5.92
N ASP A 293 -17.87 19.07 5.03
CA ASP A 293 -18.37 18.08 4.08
C ASP A 293 -17.53 18.02 2.81
N ARG A 294 -16.78 19.08 2.46
CA ARG A 294 -15.89 19.10 1.28
C ARG A 294 -14.86 17.96 1.29
N PHE A 295 -14.31 17.63 2.47
CA PHE A 295 -13.36 16.51 2.61
C PHE A 295 -14.06 15.16 2.54
N LYS A 296 -15.32 15.06 2.99
CA LYS A 296 -16.12 13.85 2.87
C LYS A 296 -16.49 13.59 1.40
N ALA A 297 -16.87 14.63 0.67
CA ALA A 297 -17.15 14.56 -0.76
C ALA A 297 -15.90 14.16 -1.55
N LEU A 298 -14.76 14.78 -1.23
CA LEU A 298 -13.48 14.44 -1.87
C LEU A 298 -13.05 12.99 -1.58
N ALA A 299 -13.23 12.52 -0.35
CA ALA A 299 -12.97 11.13 0.01
C ALA A 299 -13.88 10.18 -0.79
N ALA A 300 -15.18 10.48 -0.89
CA ALA A 300 -16.12 9.67 -1.66
C ALA A 300 -15.80 9.64 -3.16
N LEU A 301 -15.32 10.75 -3.72
CA LEU A 301 -14.85 10.81 -5.12
C LEU A 301 -13.60 9.93 -5.34
N LEU A 302 -12.64 9.97 -4.41
CA LEU A 302 -11.46 9.11 -4.47
C LEU A 302 -11.84 7.64 -4.31
N ASP A 303 -12.75 7.33 -3.38
CA ASP A 303 -13.28 5.98 -3.17
C ASP A 303 -14.00 5.48 -4.42
N ASP A 304 -14.77 6.33 -5.11
CA ASP A 304 -15.39 5.97 -6.37
C ASP A 304 -14.37 5.60 -7.45
N ARG A 305 -13.32 6.41 -7.62
CA ARG A 305 -12.25 6.11 -8.59
C ARG A 305 -11.47 4.86 -8.22
N ILE A 306 -11.15 4.65 -6.95
CA ILE A 306 -10.34 3.52 -6.50
C ILE A 306 -11.16 2.22 -6.50
N CYS A 307 -12.38 2.25 -5.95
CA CYS A 307 -13.25 1.07 -5.90
C CYS A 307 -13.70 0.67 -7.30
N SER A 308 -14.18 1.59 -8.14
CA SER A 308 -14.69 1.25 -9.48
C SER A 308 -13.61 0.70 -10.42
N ASN A 309 -12.33 0.98 -10.13
CA ASN A 309 -11.18 0.48 -10.89
C ASN A 309 -10.47 -0.70 -10.23
N TYR A 310 -10.98 -1.21 -9.11
CA TYR A 310 -10.48 -2.42 -8.47
C TYR A 310 -10.74 -3.65 -9.36
N ARG A 311 -9.70 -4.43 -9.65
CA ARG A 311 -9.82 -5.69 -10.41
C ARG A 311 -10.37 -6.78 -9.50
N LEU A 312 -11.65 -7.14 -9.70
CA LEU A 312 -12.27 -8.27 -9.00
C LEU A 312 -11.82 -9.60 -9.59
N TRP A 313 -11.23 -10.46 -8.78
CA TRP A 313 -10.80 -11.80 -9.15
C TRP A 313 -11.87 -12.85 -8.85
N ASP A 314 -11.68 -14.05 -9.38
CA ASP A 314 -12.52 -15.22 -9.10
C ASP A 314 -12.70 -15.47 -7.60
N THR A 315 -11.64 -15.35 -6.80
CA THR A 315 -11.64 -15.49 -5.35
C THR A 315 -12.60 -14.52 -4.65
N ASN A 316 -12.75 -13.29 -5.17
CA ASN A 316 -13.68 -12.31 -4.62
C ASN A 316 -15.14 -12.77 -4.80
N TYR A 317 -15.47 -13.27 -5.99
CA TYR A 317 -16.80 -13.77 -6.31
C TYR A 317 -17.12 -15.11 -5.61
N ILE A 318 -16.14 -16.01 -5.52
CA ILE A 318 -16.24 -17.26 -4.75
C ILE A 318 -16.58 -16.94 -3.29
N ALA A 319 -15.82 -16.02 -2.67
CA ALA A 319 -16.04 -15.65 -1.27
C ALA A 319 -17.41 -15.03 -1.04
N LEU A 320 -17.88 -14.17 -1.97
CA LEU A 320 -19.22 -13.59 -1.89
C LEU A 320 -20.31 -14.65 -1.98
N ASP A 321 -20.23 -15.55 -2.97
CA ASP A 321 -21.21 -16.63 -3.14
C ASP A 321 -21.26 -17.58 -1.95
N ILE A 322 -20.11 -17.94 -1.35
CA ILE A 322 -20.08 -18.74 -0.12
C ILE A 322 -20.74 -17.98 1.04
N THR A 323 -20.43 -16.69 1.19
CA THR A 323 -20.99 -15.84 2.27
C THR A 323 -22.51 -15.70 2.15
N GLU A 324 -23.03 -15.58 0.93
CA GLU A 324 -24.47 -15.40 0.66
C GLU A 324 -25.23 -16.73 0.51
N GLY A 325 -24.54 -17.88 0.60
CA GLY A 325 -25.15 -19.20 0.48
C GLY A 325 -25.64 -19.53 -0.94
N GLY A 326 -25.01 -18.97 -1.98
CA GLY A 326 -25.50 -19.02 -3.36
C GLY A 326 -24.45 -19.34 -4.42
N THR A 327 -24.85 -19.13 -5.68
CA THR A 327 -24.02 -19.29 -6.89
C THR A 327 -24.31 -18.17 -7.89
N ALA A 328 -24.74 -17.00 -7.40
CA ALA A 328 -25.16 -15.88 -8.25
C ALA A 328 -24.02 -15.38 -9.14
N ASN A 329 -22.77 -15.60 -8.72
CA ASN A 329 -21.57 -15.18 -9.44
C ASN A 329 -20.82 -16.35 -10.10
N ALA A 330 -21.45 -17.52 -10.26
CA ALA A 330 -20.80 -18.73 -10.81
C ALA A 330 -20.23 -18.57 -12.23
N ALA A 331 -20.67 -17.55 -13.00
CA ALA A 331 -20.07 -17.24 -14.29
C ALA A 331 -18.66 -16.63 -14.19
N GLN A 332 -18.23 -16.19 -13.00
CA GLN A 332 -16.96 -15.51 -12.76
C GLN A 332 -15.83 -16.44 -12.27
N TYR A 333 -16.13 -17.71 -12.02
CA TYR A 333 -15.16 -18.69 -11.51
C TYR A 333 -15.50 -20.11 -11.95
N THR A 334 -14.52 -21.00 -11.93
CA THR A 334 -14.76 -22.43 -12.21
C THR A 334 -15.01 -23.22 -10.92
N PRO A 335 -15.69 -24.38 -10.99
CA PRO A 335 -15.84 -25.27 -9.83
C PRO A 335 -14.50 -25.66 -9.18
N GLU A 336 -13.45 -25.85 -9.99
CA GLU A 336 -12.10 -26.20 -9.52
C GLU A 336 -11.47 -25.04 -8.74
N ALA A 337 -11.61 -23.80 -9.22
CA ALA A 337 -11.14 -22.61 -8.52
C ALA A 337 -11.84 -22.44 -7.17
N ARG A 338 -13.17 -22.67 -7.13
CA ARG A 338 -13.95 -22.66 -5.88
C ARG A 338 -13.46 -23.73 -4.90
N ALA A 339 -13.21 -24.95 -5.38
CA ALA A 339 -12.70 -26.04 -4.54
C ALA A 339 -11.31 -25.70 -3.97
N ALA A 340 -10.38 -25.24 -4.82
CA ALA A 340 -9.02 -24.86 -4.40
C ALA A 340 -9.01 -23.71 -3.38
N PHE A 341 -9.83 -22.67 -3.60
CA PHE A 341 -9.97 -21.56 -2.65
C PHE A 341 -10.53 -22.03 -1.30
N THR A 342 -11.56 -22.89 -1.33
CA THR A 342 -12.17 -23.45 -0.11
C THR A 342 -11.18 -24.32 0.66
N GLU A 343 -10.43 -25.20 -0.03
CA GLU A 343 -9.41 -26.04 0.58
C GLU A 343 -8.30 -25.20 1.24
N ARG A 344 -7.80 -24.17 0.53
CA ARG A 344 -6.79 -23.25 1.04
C ARG A 344 -7.28 -22.54 2.31
N MET A 345 -8.51 -22.03 2.28
CA MET A 345 -9.14 -21.38 3.44
C MET A 345 -9.24 -22.37 4.61
N GLU A 346 -9.83 -23.54 4.41
CA GLU A 346 -10.03 -24.54 5.48
C GLU A 346 -8.70 -24.97 6.11
N LYS A 347 -7.67 -25.20 5.29
CA LYS A 347 -6.33 -25.56 5.78
C LYS A 347 -5.71 -24.43 6.62
N GLY A 348 -5.77 -23.19 6.13
CA GLY A 348 -5.18 -22.06 6.83
C GLY A 348 -5.90 -21.72 8.14
N LEU A 349 -7.23 -21.79 8.15
CA LEU A 349 -8.03 -21.58 9.36
C LEU A 349 -7.82 -22.70 10.39
N SER A 350 -7.71 -23.95 9.95
CA SER A 350 -7.38 -25.07 10.85
C SER A 350 -6.02 -24.85 11.53
N ALA A 351 -5.01 -24.40 10.78
CA ALA A 351 -3.69 -24.09 11.34
C ALA A 351 -3.69 -22.92 12.34
N ILE A 352 -4.68 -22.01 12.28
CA ILE A 352 -4.87 -20.97 13.30
C ILE A 352 -5.42 -21.60 14.58
N VAL A 353 -6.50 -22.38 14.48
CA VAL A 353 -7.17 -23.01 15.62
C VAL A 353 -6.31 -24.09 16.28
N GLU A 354 -5.48 -24.80 15.52
CA GLU A 354 -4.47 -25.73 16.08
C GLU A 354 -3.46 -25.03 16.99
N LYS A 355 -3.14 -23.76 16.71
CA LYS A 355 -2.24 -22.94 17.54
C LYS A 355 -2.95 -22.23 18.68
N ASP A 356 -4.23 -21.92 18.49
CA ASP A 356 -5.08 -21.23 19.47
C ASP A 356 -6.48 -21.87 19.49
N PRO A 357 -6.67 -22.96 20.26
CA PRO A 357 -7.91 -23.75 20.24
C PRO A 357 -9.15 -23.02 20.76
N ASP A 358 -8.97 -21.88 21.41
CA ASP A 358 -10.08 -21.05 21.91
C ASP A 358 -10.71 -20.19 20.79
N MET A 359 -10.10 -20.14 19.59
CA MET A 359 -10.66 -19.44 18.44
C MET A 359 -11.75 -20.26 17.74
N ASP A 360 -12.90 -19.63 17.49
CA ASP A 360 -14.00 -20.21 16.72
C ASP A 360 -13.66 -20.22 15.22
N LYS A 361 -13.55 -21.42 14.65
CA LYS A 361 -13.23 -21.62 13.24
C LYS A 361 -14.32 -21.09 12.30
N ASP A 362 -15.58 -21.16 12.69
CA ASP A 362 -16.70 -20.72 11.85
C ASP A 362 -16.75 -19.20 11.77
N GLU A 363 -16.49 -18.50 12.87
CA GLU A 363 -16.35 -17.04 12.85
C GLU A 363 -15.10 -16.59 12.08
N LEU A 364 -13.96 -17.29 12.27
CA LEU A 364 -12.76 -17.04 11.46
C LEU A 364 -13.04 -17.22 9.96
N ARG A 365 -13.89 -18.19 9.58
CA ARG A 365 -14.33 -18.40 8.21
C ARG A 365 -15.16 -17.23 7.70
N GLU A 366 -16.14 -16.75 8.47
CA GLU A 366 -16.93 -15.57 8.12
C GLU A 366 -16.03 -14.34 7.88
N ILE A 367 -15.09 -14.09 8.80
CA ILE A 367 -14.15 -12.98 8.70
C ILE A 367 -13.28 -13.13 7.45
N PHE A 368 -12.69 -14.31 7.24
CA PHE A 368 -11.83 -14.57 6.09
C PHE A 368 -12.57 -14.34 4.78
N LEU A 369 -13.79 -14.88 4.64
CA LEU A 369 -14.61 -14.66 3.45
C LEU A 369 -14.96 -13.19 3.26
N SER A 370 -15.21 -12.44 4.34
CA SER A 370 -15.53 -11.00 4.25
C SER A 370 -14.40 -10.19 3.63
N ILE A 371 -13.13 -10.51 3.92
CA ILE A 371 -11.94 -9.86 3.36
C ILE A 371 -11.95 -9.91 1.82
N TYR A 372 -12.42 -11.02 1.24
CA TYR A 372 -12.49 -11.22 -0.21
C TYR A 372 -13.82 -10.78 -0.82
N ALA A 373 -14.93 -10.87 -0.08
CA ALA A 373 -16.26 -10.51 -0.56
C ALA A 373 -16.50 -8.99 -0.57
N ASN A 374 -15.93 -8.26 0.38
CA ASN A 374 -16.12 -6.82 0.53
C ASN A 374 -15.69 -6.00 -0.70
N PRO A 375 -14.57 -6.30 -1.40
CA PRO A 375 -14.27 -5.68 -2.68
C PRO A 375 -15.41 -5.72 -3.70
N VAL A 376 -16.12 -6.85 -3.83
CA VAL A 376 -17.27 -6.96 -4.75
C VAL A 376 -18.41 -6.04 -4.31
N ARG A 377 -18.69 -6.00 -3.00
CA ARG A 377 -19.73 -5.14 -2.42
C ARG A 377 -19.40 -3.67 -2.63
N SER A 378 -18.15 -3.26 -2.40
CA SER A 378 -17.68 -1.89 -2.63
C SER A 378 -17.81 -1.50 -4.10
N VAL A 379 -17.29 -2.30 -5.03
CA VAL A 379 -17.42 -2.04 -6.47
C VAL A 379 -18.88 -1.88 -6.87
N ARG A 380 -19.77 -2.78 -6.42
CA ARG A 380 -21.21 -2.70 -6.71
C ARG A 380 -21.87 -1.45 -6.14
N ALA A 381 -21.53 -1.05 -4.91
CA ALA A 381 -22.09 0.14 -4.28
C ALA A 381 -21.73 1.42 -5.06
N HIS A 382 -20.50 1.50 -5.58
CA HIS A 382 -20.05 2.63 -6.39
C HIS A 382 -20.61 2.60 -7.84
N GLN A 383 -20.71 1.41 -8.46
CA GLN A 383 -21.32 1.26 -9.80
C GLN A 383 -22.85 1.48 -9.82
N ALA A 384 -23.54 1.18 -8.72
CA ALA A 384 -25.00 1.37 -8.62
C ALA A 384 -25.41 2.85 -8.47
N GLY A 385 -24.46 3.77 -8.26
CA GLY A 385 -24.74 5.21 -8.19
C GLY A 385 -25.64 5.62 -7.01
N ASP A 386 -25.63 4.88 -5.90
CA ASP A 386 -26.67 5.06 -4.89
C ASP A 386 -26.31 6.12 -3.84
N ARG A 387 -27.17 7.15 -3.82
CA ARG A 387 -27.21 8.21 -2.82
C ARG A 387 -27.70 7.61 -1.52
N GLY A 388 -26.77 7.10 -0.72
CA GLY A 388 -26.99 6.82 0.69
C GLY A 388 -27.24 5.35 1.01
N SER A 389 -26.19 4.66 1.43
CA SER A 389 -26.27 3.84 2.63
C SER A 389 -24.88 3.71 3.23
N SER A 390 -24.81 3.93 4.53
CA SER A 390 -23.61 3.77 5.35
C SER A 390 -23.14 2.32 5.31
N CYS A 391 -21.84 2.12 5.02
CA CYS A 391 -21.14 0.89 5.38
C CYS A 391 -21.32 0.67 6.90
N PRO A 392 -21.79 -0.51 7.37
CA PRO A 392 -21.81 -0.78 8.80
C PRO A 392 -20.37 -0.83 9.32
N ALA A 393 -20.18 -0.21 10.49
CA ALA A 393 -18.91 -0.02 11.17
C ALA A 393 -18.19 -1.33 11.56
#